data_AF-A0A9P0N1C5-F1
#
_entry.id   AF-A0A9P0N1C5-F1
#
_cell.length_a   1.000
_cell.length_b   1.000
_cell.length_c   1.000
_cell.angle_alpha   90.00
_cell.angle_beta   90.00
_cell.angle_gamma   90.00
#
_symmetry.space_group_name_H-M   'P 1'
#
loop_
_entity.id
_entity.type
_entity.pdbx_description
1 polymer ?
#
loop_
_entity_poly.entity_id
_entity_poly.type
_entity_poly.pdbx_seq_one_letter_code
_entity_poly.pdbx_strand_id
1 'polypeptide(L)'
;MLCPEVWNFPPPKVMITHRKDQDMESINKTVNMNYFYRSLIITCPDEIQTPSSIQDLITEDTDYYKLSDCSLTEFVEPVFIESFIKTGKVYCLSTDRNCIIQNCAAITPDGHLVLHIPDYVFQTLGFEGTKRLHNFYEVKINLKTIKNHSKVRTSLQKLDNFDFNITWEPNNEEICPSSIAKYFSEKSINISVHSLKTRNVIPSVDEIPAVIDVDIEEMVEWVGLLAYGVDMTPTEQYISTYCQPESENAIKTGRISIMIASGFITPSLLLSNIADGLMLMVDR
;
A
#
# COMPACT_ATOMS: atom_id res chain seq x y z
N MET A 1 20.40 -44.28 7.03
CA MET A 1 20.37 -42.94 6.41
C MET A 1 18.93 -42.69 5.96
N LEU A 2 18.18 -41.89 6.73
CA LEU A 2 16.83 -41.48 6.34
C LEU A 2 17.01 -40.37 5.32
N CYS A 3 16.78 -40.65 4.04
CA CYS A 3 16.70 -39.63 3.00
C CYS A 3 15.29 -39.02 3.13
N PRO A 4 15.13 -37.82 3.72
CA PRO A 4 13.81 -37.22 3.74
C PRO A 4 13.36 -37.02 2.29
N GLU A 5 12.13 -37.38 1.98
CA GLU A 5 11.52 -37.03 0.70
C GLU A 5 11.57 -35.51 0.57
N VAL A 6 12.50 -35.01 -0.23
CA VAL A 6 12.58 -33.59 -0.55
C VAL A 6 11.46 -33.34 -1.55
N TRP A 7 10.33 -32.85 -1.04
CA TRP A 7 9.21 -32.45 -1.88
C TRP A 7 9.68 -31.29 -2.76
N ASN A 8 9.84 -31.55 -4.05
CA ASN A 8 10.28 -30.56 -5.02
C ASN A 8 9.09 -29.65 -5.35
N PHE A 9 8.86 -28.64 -4.53
CA PHE A 9 7.87 -27.61 -4.82
C PHE A 9 8.41 -26.68 -5.89
N PRO A 10 7.68 -26.46 -7.00
CA PRO A 10 8.09 -25.44 -7.94
C PRO A 10 8.09 -24.06 -7.25
N PRO A 11 9.03 -23.17 -7.59
CA PRO A 11 9.01 -21.82 -7.05
C PRO A 11 7.69 -21.13 -7.40
N PRO A 12 7.20 -20.23 -6.54
CA PRO A 12 6.03 -19.41 -6.85
C PRO A 12 6.22 -18.69 -8.19
N LYS A 13 5.14 -18.55 -8.95
CA LYS A 13 5.18 -17.75 -10.19
C LYS A 13 5.26 -16.28 -9.82
N VAL A 14 6.38 -15.64 -10.16
CA VAL A 14 6.57 -14.20 -10.02
C VAL A 14 6.49 -13.57 -11.41
N MET A 15 5.80 -12.43 -11.51
CA MET A 15 5.79 -11.60 -12.72
C MET A 15 6.41 -10.26 -12.35
N ILE A 16 7.54 -9.94 -13.00
CA ILE A 16 8.28 -8.70 -12.80
C ILE A 16 8.23 -7.92 -14.11
N THR A 17 8.10 -6.61 -14.03
CA THR A 17 8.15 -5.72 -15.18
C THR A 17 8.94 -4.49 -14.80
N HIS A 18 10.05 -4.27 -15.49
CA HIS A 18 10.83 -3.05 -15.37
C HIS A 18 10.63 -2.18 -16.61
N ARG A 19 10.63 -0.86 -16.42
CA ARG A 19 10.56 0.12 -17.51
C ARG A 19 11.53 1.26 -17.18
N LYS A 20 12.24 1.75 -18.18
CA LYS A 20 13.15 2.89 -18.09
C LYS A 20 12.62 4.05 -18.93
N ASP A 21 13.05 5.26 -18.61
CA ASP A 21 12.78 6.48 -19.39
C ASP A 21 11.29 6.69 -19.71
N GLN A 22 10.44 6.46 -18.71
CA GLN A 22 8.99 6.59 -18.85
C GLN A 22 8.56 8.05 -18.66
N ASP A 23 7.54 8.45 -19.40
CA ASP A 23 6.88 9.74 -19.19
C ASP A 23 6.00 9.73 -17.93
N MET A 24 5.64 10.94 -17.47
CA MET A 24 4.83 11.10 -16.26
C MET A 24 3.45 10.43 -16.39
N GLU A 25 2.88 10.39 -17.60
CA GLU A 25 1.61 9.71 -17.84
C GLU A 25 1.72 8.19 -17.61
N SER A 26 2.79 7.55 -18.08
CA SER A 26 3.03 6.12 -17.84
C SER A 26 3.31 5.81 -16.37
N ILE A 27 4.02 6.71 -15.67
CA ILE A 27 4.25 6.60 -14.21
C ILE A 27 2.91 6.67 -13.49
N ASN A 28 2.10 7.71 -13.78
CA ASN A 28 0.77 7.89 -13.21
C ASN A 28 -0.11 6.66 -13.43
N LYS A 29 -0.11 6.11 -14.65
CA LYS A 29 -0.88 4.91 -14.97
C LYS A 29 -0.43 3.71 -14.15
N THR A 30 0.88 3.55 -13.95
CA THR A 30 1.46 2.44 -13.19
C THR A 30 1.13 2.55 -11.69
N VAL A 31 1.31 3.73 -11.10
CA VAL A 31 0.98 3.98 -9.69
C VAL A 31 -0.52 3.82 -9.42
N ASN A 32 -1.38 4.19 -10.38
CA ASN A 32 -2.82 4.02 -10.25
C ASN A 32 -3.33 2.58 -10.52
N MET A 33 -2.45 1.62 -10.85
CA MET A 33 -2.86 0.21 -10.95
C MET A 33 -3.25 -0.39 -9.60
N ASN A 34 -2.74 0.17 -8.50
CA ASN A 34 -3.09 -0.23 -7.14
C ASN A 34 -3.67 0.98 -6.40
N TYR A 35 -4.69 0.75 -5.56
CA TYR A 35 -5.30 1.84 -4.76
C TYR A 35 -4.68 1.99 -3.38
N PHE A 36 -3.93 1.00 -2.91
CA PHE A 36 -3.43 0.94 -1.54
C PHE A 36 -1.99 0.46 -1.53
N TYR A 37 -1.11 1.25 -0.92
CA TYR A 37 0.29 0.92 -0.68
C TYR A 37 0.54 0.86 0.82
N ARG A 38 1.38 -0.09 1.25
CA ARG A 38 1.70 -0.31 2.67
C ARG A 38 2.98 0.41 3.10
N SER A 39 3.97 0.44 2.22
CA SER A 39 5.28 0.98 2.50
C SER A 39 5.94 1.51 1.25
N LEU A 40 6.81 2.49 1.47
CA LEU A 40 7.68 3.10 0.49
C LEU A 40 9.10 3.03 1.03
N ILE A 41 10.04 2.61 0.19
CA ILE A 41 11.47 2.54 0.52
C ILE A 41 12.18 3.48 -0.44
N ILE A 42 12.91 4.45 0.11
CA ILE A 42 13.71 5.42 -0.65
C ILE A 42 15.16 5.24 -0.24
N THR A 43 16.03 5.13 -1.24
CA THR A 43 17.47 5.07 -1.07
C THR A 43 18.11 6.33 -1.61
N CYS A 44 18.91 7.01 -0.80
CA CYS A 44 19.72 8.15 -1.23
C CYS A 44 21.20 7.73 -1.17
N PRO A 45 21.82 7.48 -2.33
CA PRO A 45 23.24 7.12 -2.40
C PRO A 45 24.13 8.33 -2.10
N ASP A 46 25.31 8.06 -1.56
CA ASP A 46 26.31 9.03 -1.08
C ASP A 46 25.85 9.98 0.05
N GLU A 47 24.73 9.63 0.70
CA GLU A 47 24.14 10.40 1.79
C GLU A 47 24.26 9.67 3.13
N ILE A 48 24.52 10.42 4.20
CA ILE A 48 24.55 9.89 5.58
C ILE A 48 23.14 9.82 6.16
N GLN A 49 22.30 10.78 5.78
CA GLN A 49 20.91 10.89 6.20
C GLN A 49 20.06 11.26 5.00
N THR A 50 18.81 10.82 5.01
CA THR A 50 17.88 11.18 3.95
C THR A 50 17.66 12.70 3.95
N PRO A 51 17.78 13.37 2.79
CA PRO A 51 17.58 14.81 2.68
C PRO A 51 16.22 15.25 3.27
N SER A 52 16.21 16.35 4.03
CA SER A 52 15.00 16.85 4.68
C SER A 52 13.89 17.14 3.67
N SER A 53 14.23 17.64 2.49
CA SER A 53 13.26 17.88 1.41
C SER A 53 12.51 16.62 1.01
N ILE A 54 13.13 15.45 1.01
CA ILE A 54 12.47 14.16 0.72
C ILE A 54 11.66 13.69 1.93
N GLN A 55 12.19 13.88 3.13
CA GLN A 55 11.50 13.51 4.36
C GLN A 55 10.20 14.30 4.52
N ASP A 56 10.26 15.62 4.36
CA ASP A 56 9.14 16.54 4.48
C ASP A 56 8.05 16.20 3.45
N LEU A 57 8.42 15.93 2.19
CA LEU A 57 7.49 15.46 1.15
C LEU A 57 6.72 14.20 1.55
N ILE A 58 7.26 13.34 2.42
CA ILE A 58 6.59 12.09 2.80
C ILE A 58 5.87 12.20 4.13
N THR A 59 6.28 13.12 5.01
CA THR A 59 5.67 13.24 6.33
C THR A 59 4.60 14.32 6.38
N GLU A 60 4.70 15.38 5.59
CA GLU A 60 3.75 16.50 5.59
C GLU A 60 2.40 16.12 4.99
N ASP A 61 1.31 16.47 5.69
CA ASP A 61 -0.08 16.28 5.28
C ASP A 61 -0.46 14.84 4.88
N THR A 62 0.20 13.85 5.47
CA THR A 62 -0.01 12.41 5.19
C THR A 62 -0.91 11.70 6.20
N ASP A 63 -1.70 12.46 6.94
CA ASP A 63 -2.60 11.92 7.95
C ASP A 63 -3.71 11.07 7.31
N TYR A 64 -4.00 9.94 7.94
CA TYR A 64 -5.13 9.09 7.65
C TYR A 64 -5.83 8.72 8.96
N TYR A 65 -7.05 8.21 8.84
CA TYR A 65 -7.86 7.88 10.00
C TYR A 65 -7.98 6.37 10.17
N LYS A 66 -7.91 5.89 11.40
CA LYS A 66 -8.27 4.52 11.76
C LYS A 66 -9.64 4.50 12.41
N LEU A 67 -10.60 3.86 11.75
CA LEU A 67 -11.90 3.51 12.32
C LEU A 67 -11.77 2.17 13.05
N SER A 68 -12.37 2.06 14.23
CA SER A 68 -12.43 0.79 14.97
C SER A 68 -13.87 0.34 15.15
N ASP A 69 -14.10 -0.97 15.04
CA ASP A 69 -15.42 -1.58 15.25
C ASP A 69 -16.54 -0.95 14.38
N CYS A 70 -16.23 -0.66 13.12
CA CYS A 70 -17.14 0.02 12.19
C CYS A 70 -17.95 -0.98 11.36
N SER A 71 -19.28 -0.80 11.35
CA SER A 71 -20.18 -1.57 10.48
C SER A 71 -20.10 -1.11 9.02
N LEU A 72 -20.08 -2.06 8.09
CA LEU A 72 -20.15 -1.75 6.65
C LEU A 72 -21.42 -1.02 6.23
N THR A 73 -22.47 -1.03 7.06
CA THR A 73 -23.70 -0.29 6.77
C THR A 73 -23.48 1.21 6.69
N GLU A 74 -22.50 1.73 7.42
CA GLU A 74 -22.22 3.17 7.46
C GLU A 74 -21.80 3.71 6.10
N PHE A 75 -21.09 2.89 5.31
CA PHE A 75 -20.64 3.27 3.97
C PHE A 75 -21.72 3.23 2.90
N VAL A 76 -22.85 2.57 3.19
CA VAL A 76 -24.01 2.63 2.30
C VAL A 76 -25.02 3.68 2.75
N GLU A 77 -24.82 4.40 3.86
CA GLU A 77 -25.81 5.41 4.23
C GLU A 77 -25.90 6.53 3.18
N PRO A 78 -27.11 6.99 2.80
CA PRO A 78 -27.26 8.01 1.76
C PRO A 78 -26.45 9.27 2.04
N VAL A 79 -26.39 9.69 3.30
CA VAL A 79 -25.60 10.86 3.72
C VAL A 79 -24.11 10.65 3.44
N PHE A 80 -23.56 9.46 3.72
CA PHE A 80 -22.16 9.17 3.42
C PHE A 80 -21.87 9.21 1.92
N ILE A 81 -22.77 8.64 1.12
CA ILE A 81 -22.62 8.56 -0.32
C ILE A 81 -22.67 9.97 -0.95
N GLU A 82 -23.66 10.78 -0.58
CA GLU A 82 -23.78 12.16 -1.10
C GLU A 82 -22.62 13.05 -0.64
N SER A 83 -22.19 12.92 0.62
CA SER A 83 -21.19 13.81 1.21
C SER A 83 -19.74 13.47 0.87
N PHE A 84 -19.41 12.20 0.58
CA PHE A 84 -18.01 11.77 0.38
C PHE A 84 -17.77 11.01 -0.93
N ILE A 85 -18.64 10.06 -1.28
CA ILE A 85 -18.43 9.20 -2.47
C ILE A 85 -18.67 9.95 -3.79
N LYS A 86 -19.63 10.89 -3.80
CA LYS A 86 -19.96 11.67 -5.00
C LYS A 86 -19.14 12.95 -5.14
N THR A 87 -18.58 13.44 -4.04
CA THR A 87 -17.90 14.73 -3.90
C THR A 87 -16.39 14.60 -3.74
N GLY A 88 -15.84 13.39 -3.79
CA GLY A 88 -14.40 13.15 -3.67
C GLY A 88 -14.03 11.69 -3.96
N LYS A 89 -12.78 11.36 -3.63
CA LYS A 89 -12.24 10.00 -3.69
C LYS A 89 -12.04 9.47 -2.28
N VAL A 90 -12.77 8.41 -1.93
CA VAL A 90 -12.60 7.72 -0.64
C VAL A 90 -11.68 6.53 -0.86
N TYR A 91 -10.62 6.45 -0.05
CA TYR A 91 -9.75 5.29 0.05
C TYR A 91 -9.98 4.66 1.41
N CYS A 92 -10.53 3.45 1.45
CA CYS A 92 -10.80 2.75 2.70
C CYS A 92 -10.38 1.29 2.55
N LEU A 93 -9.64 0.75 3.52
CA LEU A 93 -9.21 -0.65 3.51
C LEU A 93 -9.28 -1.25 4.90
N SER A 94 -9.88 -2.44 5.01
CA SER A 94 -9.94 -3.17 6.27
C SER A 94 -8.54 -3.55 6.75
N THR A 95 -8.24 -3.32 8.02
CA THR A 95 -6.92 -3.54 8.62
C THR A 95 -6.85 -4.79 9.48
N ASP A 96 -5.65 -5.35 9.63
CA ASP A 96 -5.36 -6.46 10.54
C ASP A 96 -6.16 -7.75 10.25
N ARG A 97 -6.40 -8.04 8.95
CA ARG A 97 -7.13 -9.23 8.49
C ARG A 97 -6.34 -10.04 7.49
N ASN A 98 -6.47 -11.37 7.56
CA ASN A 98 -5.90 -12.30 6.61
C ASN A 98 -6.92 -12.58 5.49
N CYS A 99 -6.62 -12.08 4.28
CA CYS A 99 -7.49 -12.23 3.11
C CYS A 99 -7.74 -13.69 2.69
N ILE A 100 -6.96 -14.66 3.16
CA ILE A 100 -7.10 -16.09 2.81
C ILE A 100 -8.13 -16.79 3.71
N ILE A 101 -8.52 -16.21 4.85
CA ILE A 101 -9.42 -16.88 5.80
C ILE A 101 -10.52 -15.97 6.38
N GLN A 102 -10.36 -14.66 6.28
CA GLN A 102 -11.27 -13.67 6.85
C GLN A 102 -11.94 -12.82 5.76
N ASN A 103 -13.11 -12.29 6.09
CA ASN A 103 -13.74 -11.24 5.29
C ASN A 103 -12.82 -10.02 5.23
N CYS A 104 -12.62 -9.45 4.04
CA CYS A 104 -11.97 -8.15 3.87
C CYS A 104 -12.89 -7.21 3.10
N ALA A 105 -12.75 -5.92 3.32
CA ALA A 105 -13.54 -4.90 2.65
C ALA A 105 -12.69 -3.70 2.28
N ALA A 106 -12.99 -3.09 1.14
CA ALA A 106 -12.34 -1.89 0.66
C ALA A 106 -13.33 -0.96 -0.03
N ILE A 107 -13.11 0.35 0.10
CA ILE A 107 -13.73 1.36 -0.77
C ILE A 107 -12.67 1.90 -1.68
N THR A 108 -12.94 1.81 -2.97
CA THR A 108 -12.06 2.29 -4.03
C THR A 108 -12.47 3.70 -4.47
N PRO A 109 -11.52 4.52 -4.96
CA PRO A 109 -11.76 5.93 -5.29
C PRO A 109 -12.79 6.14 -6.41
N ASP A 110 -13.05 5.12 -7.23
CA ASP A 110 -14.11 5.14 -8.25
C ASP A 110 -15.53 5.02 -7.66
N GLY A 111 -15.66 4.76 -6.35
CA GLY A 111 -16.93 4.71 -5.62
C GLY A 111 -17.52 3.31 -5.55
N HIS A 112 -16.69 2.27 -5.46
CA HIS A 112 -17.15 0.91 -5.22
C HIS A 112 -16.78 0.43 -3.82
N LEU A 113 -17.72 -0.24 -3.16
CA LEU A 113 -17.44 -1.10 -2.02
C LEU A 113 -17.14 -2.50 -2.56
N VAL A 114 -15.91 -2.96 -2.34
CA VAL A 114 -15.42 -4.27 -2.76
C VAL A 114 -15.26 -5.14 -1.52
N LEU A 115 -15.90 -6.30 -1.52
CA LEU A 115 -15.81 -7.28 -0.45
C LEU A 115 -15.10 -8.54 -0.95
N HIS A 116 -14.20 -9.05 -0.13
CA HIS A 116 -13.54 -10.33 -0.32
C HIS A 116 -14.03 -11.29 0.76
N ILE A 117 -14.79 -12.31 0.37
CA ILE A 117 -15.62 -13.09 1.29
C ILE A 117 -15.34 -14.59 1.08
N PRO A 118 -15.02 -15.36 2.13
CA PRO A 118 -14.93 -16.82 2.03
C PRO A 118 -16.26 -17.45 1.58
N ASP A 119 -16.18 -18.55 0.82
CA ASP A 119 -17.34 -19.26 0.26
C ASP A 119 -18.46 -19.52 1.30
N TYR A 120 -18.11 -20.03 2.48
CA TYR A 120 -19.07 -20.38 3.53
C TYR A 120 -19.83 -19.16 4.08
N VAL A 121 -19.22 -17.98 4.11
CA VAL A 121 -19.90 -16.73 4.51
C VAL A 121 -20.75 -16.21 3.35
N PHE A 122 -20.19 -16.20 2.14
CA PHE A 122 -20.84 -15.64 0.95
C PHE A 122 -22.24 -16.22 0.70
N GLN A 123 -22.40 -17.53 0.88
CA GLN A 123 -23.69 -18.23 0.69
C GLN A 123 -24.81 -17.70 1.60
N THR A 124 -24.48 -17.05 2.72
CA THR A 124 -25.45 -16.52 3.70
C THR A 124 -25.92 -15.09 3.40
N LEU A 125 -25.17 -14.35 2.56
CA LEU A 125 -25.36 -12.91 2.37
C LEU A 125 -26.38 -12.57 1.29
N GLY A 126 -26.55 -13.44 0.28
CA GLY A 126 -27.48 -13.22 -0.83
C GLY A 126 -27.06 -12.10 -1.80
N PHE A 127 -25.74 -11.86 -1.89
CA PHE A 127 -25.12 -10.98 -2.88
C PHE A 127 -24.86 -11.72 -4.20
N GLU A 128 -24.76 -10.95 -5.28
CA GLU A 128 -24.13 -11.41 -6.52
C GLU A 128 -22.63 -11.15 -6.43
N GLY A 129 -21.81 -12.13 -6.80
CA GLY A 129 -20.36 -12.04 -6.68
C GLY A 129 -19.64 -12.96 -7.67
N THR A 130 -18.37 -12.69 -7.89
CA THR A 130 -17.52 -13.48 -8.79
C THR A 130 -16.67 -14.43 -7.97
N LYS A 131 -16.73 -15.74 -8.27
CA LYS A 131 -15.86 -16.72 -7.63
C LYS A 131 -14.40 -16.49 -8.05
N ARG A 132 -13.51 -16.39 -7.08
CA ARG A 132 -12.05 -16.24 -7.22
C ARG A 132 -11.36 -17.54 -6.79
N LEU A 133 -10.05 -17.61 -7.04
CA LEU A 133 -9.21 -18.72 -6.57
C LEU A 133 -9.25 -18.83 -5.04
N HIS A 134 -8.89 -19.99 -4.51
CA HIS A 134 -8.83 -20.27 -3.07
C HIS A 134 -10.18 -20.18 -2.33
N ASN A 135 -11.31 -20.46 -3.01
CA ASN A 135 -12.66 -20.49 -2.42
C ASN A 135 -13.13 -19.14 -1.85
N PHE A 136 -12.85 -18.07 -2.58
CA PHE A 136 -13.31 -16.72 -2.27
C PHE A 136 -14.31 -16.20 -3.28
N TYR A 137 -15.15 -15.27 -2.83
CA TYR A 137 -16.04 -14.49 -3.68
C TYR A 137 -15.70 -13.01 -3.55
N GLU A 138 -15.60 -12.37 -4.71
CA GLU A 138 -15.50 -10.93 -4.82
C GLU A 138 -16.89 -10.35 -5.09
N VAL A 139 -17.35 -9.48 -4.19
CA VAL A 139 -18.61 -8.74 -4.35
C VAL A 139 -18.27 -7.27 -4.58
N LYS A 140 -18.73 -6.71 -5.70
CA LYS A 140 -18.49 -5.30 -6.06
C LYS A 140 -19.82 -4.55 -6.07
N ILE A 141 -19.99 -3.62 -5.14
CA ILE A 141 -21.18 -2.80 -5.00
C ILE A 141 -20.84 -1.38 -5.46
N ASN A 142 -21.50 -0.90 -6.50
CA ASN A 142 -21.37 0.49 -6.95
C ASN A 142 -22.17 1.41 -6.01
N LEU A 143 -21.47 2.20 -5.19
CA LEU A 143 -22.09 3.05 -4.17
C LEU A 143 -22.83 4.25 -4.80
N LYS A 144 -22.47 4.66 -6.02
CA LYS A 144 -23.12 5.78 -6.73
C LYS A 144 -24.48 5.40 -7.32
N THR A 145 -24.76 4.10 -7.51
CA THR A 145 -25.94 3.61 -8.24
C THR A 145 -26.65 2.44 -7.56
N ILE A 146 -26.65 2.41 -6.21
CA ILE A 146 -27.29 1.34 -5.43
C ILE A 146 -28.79 1.26 -5.76
N LYS A 147 -29.23 0.15 -6.38
CA LYS A 147 -30.65 -0.05 -6.76
C LYS A 147 -31.53 -0.50 -5.60
N ASN A 148 -31.06 -1.45 -4.79
CA ASN A 148 -31.84 -2.06 -3.70
C ASN A 148 -31.15 -1.85 -2.35
N HIS A 149 -31.29 -0.65 -1.83
CA HIS A 149 -30.57 -0.15 -0.67
C HIS A 149 -30.86 -0.94 0.62
N SER A 150 -32.11 -1.31 0.84
CA SER A 150 -32.53 -2.07 2.03
C SER A 150 -31.96 -3.49 2.02
N LYS A 151 -31.97 -4.16 0.86
CA LYS A 151 -31.36 -5.49 0.71
C LYS A 151 -29.86 -5.43 0.96
N VAL A 152 -29.15 -4.48 0.33
CA VAL A 152 -27.70 -4.32 0.51
C VAL A 152 -27.38 -4.07 1.98
N ARG A 153 -28.06 -3.12 2.63
CA ARG A 153 -27.86 -2.83 4.05
C ARG A 153 -28.08 -4.06 4.93
N THR A 154 -29.19 -4.79 4.73
CA THR A 154 -29.50 -6.00 5.51
C THR A 154 -28.45 -7.10 5.30
N SER A 155 -27.93 -7.26 4.09
CA SER A 155 -26.87 -8.22 3.81
C SER A 155 -25.54 -7.80 4.45
N LEU A 156 -25.19 -6.52 4.42
CA LEU A 156 -23.98 -5.99 5.08
C LEU A 156 -24.05 -6.11 6.61
N GLN A 157 -25.24 -5.97 7.21
CA GLN A 157 -25.45 -6.13 8.67
C GLN A 157 -25.13 -7.54 9.19
N LYS A 158 -25.08 -8.54 8.31
CA LYS A 158 -24.72 -9.92 8.69
C LYS A 158 -23.21 -10.12 8.82
N LEU A 159 -22.41 -9.18 8.32
CA LEU A 159 -20.97 -9.23 8.44
C LEU A 159 -20.56 -8.64 9.78
N ASP A 160 -19.43 -9.11 10.29
CA ASP A 160 -18.83 -8.54 11.50
C ASP A 160 -18.49 -7.06 11.29
N ASN A 161 -18.24 -6.36 12.39
CA ASN A 161 -17.63 -5.05 12.33
C ASN A 161 -16.15 -5.16 11.93
N PHE A 162 -15.61 -4.07 11.41
CA PHE A 162 -14.26 -4.00 10.86
C PHE A 162 -13.52 -2.78 11.38
N ASP A 163 -12.20 -2.95 11.51
CA ASP A 163 -11.28 -1.84 11.62
C ASP A 163 -10.84 -1.43 10.22
N PHE A 164 -10.77 -0.13 9.96
CA PHE A 164 -10.40 0.42 8.65
C PHE A 164 -9.34 1.50 8.79
N ASN A 165 -8.42 1.55 7.82
CA ASN A 165 -7.73 2.79 7.49
C ASN A 165 -8.53 3.50 6.41
N ILE A 166 -8.78 4.79 6.59
CA ILE A 166 -9.56 5.62 5.67
C ILE A 166 -8.92 6.99 5.47
N THR A 167 -8.93 7.45 4.22
CA THR A 167 -8.67 8.85 3.85
C THR A 167 -9.66 9.30 2.77
N TRP A 168 -9.85 10.60 2.65
CA TRP A 168 -10.76 11.21 1.69
C TRP A 168 -10.13 12.42 1.03
N GLU A 169 -10.15 12.41 -0.30
CA GLU A 169 -9.66 13.50 -1.12
C GLU A 169 -10.89 14.20 -1.75
N PRO A 170 -11.30 15.37 -1.24
CA PRO A 170 -12.42 16.11 -1.80
C PRO A 170 -12.11 16.61 -3.20
N ASN A 171 -13.13 16.67 -4.07
CA ASN A 171 -13.01 17.27 -5.39
C ASN A 171 -12.91 18.80 -5.33
N ASN A 172 -13.30 19.41 -4.21
CA ASN A 172 -13.19 20.84 -3.95
C ASN A 172 -12.16 21.10 -2.86
N GLU A 173 -11.09 21.82 -3.20
CA GLU A 173 -9.97 22.16 -2.30
C GLU A 173 -10.39 23.02 -1.10
N GLU A 174 -11.53 23.71 -1.17
CA GLU A 174 -12.08 24.48 -0.04
C GLU A 174 -12.63 23.59 1.08
N ILE A 175 -12.91 22.32 0.79
CA ILE A 175 -13.46 21.38 1.77
C ILE A 175 -12.30 20.71 2.50
N CYS A 176 -12.31 20.75 3.83
CA CYS A 176 -11.28 20.09 4.61
C CYS A 176 -11.41 18.55 4.52
N PRO A 177 -10.34 17.83 4.14
CA PRO A 177 -10.30 16.36 4.11
C PRO A 177 -10.70 15.71 5.44
N SER A 178 -10.42 16.37 6.57
CA SER A 178 -10.75 15.88 7.92
C SER A 178 -12.26 15.82 8.23
N SER A 179 -13.11 16.38 7.38
CA SER A 179 -14.57 16.32 7.56
C SER A 179 -15.11 14.88 7.53
N ILE A 180 -14.42 13.94 6.86
CA ILE A 180 -14.79 12.52 6.93
C ILE A 180 -14.60 11.97 8.34
N ALA A 181 -13.58 12.41 9.07
CA ALA A 181 -13.35 12.00 10.44
C ALA A 181 -14.44 12.54 11.38
N LYS A 182 -14.85 13.80 11.16
CA LYS A 182 -15.96 14.41 11.88
C LYS A 182 -17.26 13.63 11.70
N TYR A 183 -17.57 13.18 10.49
CA TYR A 183 -18.76 12.37 10.21
C TYR A 183 -18.83 11.10 11.07
N PHE A 184 -17.73 10.35 11.16
CA PHE A 184 -17.69 9.12 11.96
C PHE A 184 -17.73 9.41 13.46
N SER A 185 -17.05 10.47 13.92
CA SER A 185 -17.09 10.94 15.31
C SER A 185 -18.52 11.29 15.76
N GLU A 186 -19.29 12.01 14.94
CA GLU A 186 -20.69 12.37 15.24
C GLU A 186 -21.61 11.15 15.34
N LYS A 187 -21.25 10.05 14.66
CA LYS A 187 -21.94 8.76 14.76
C LYS A 187 -21.46 7.87 15.90
N SER A 188 -20.64 8.40 16.81
CA SER A 188 -20.06 7.65 17.93
C SER A 188 -19.22 6.45 17.51
N ILE A 189 -18.64 6.49 16.30
CA ILE A 189 -17.70 5.47 15.82
C ILE A 189 -16.31 5.86 16.29
N ASN A 190 -15.58 4.90 16.85
CA ASN A 190 -14.25 5.14 17.37
C ASN A 190 -13.28 5.44 16.22
N ILE A 191 -12.69 6.64 16.24
CA ILE A 191 -11.79 7.14 15.22
C ILE A 191 -10.54 7.72 15.84
N SER A 192 -9.39 7.44 15.23
CA SER A 192 -8.09 7.98 15.63
C SER A 192 -7.32 8.46 14.40
N VAL A 193 -6.52 9.51 14.58
CA VAL A 193 -5.63 10.05 13.54
C VAL A 193 -4.30 9.32 13.60
N HIS A 194 -3.76 8.96 12.45
CA HIS A 194 -2.46 8.32 12.29
C HIS A 194 -1.70 8.99 11.16
N SER A 195 -0.40 9.11 11.30
CA SER A 195 0.50 9.56 10.25
C SER A 195 1.38 8.40 9.77
N LEU A 196 2.09 8.59 8.67
CA LEU A 196 3.08 7.60 8.23
C LEU A 196 4.21 7.45 9.24
N LYS A 197 4.60 6.21 9.51
CA LYS A 197 5.75 5.89 10.36
C LYS A 197 6.99 5.83 9.48
N THR A 198 7.98 6.66 9.78
CA THR A 198 9.27 6.67 9.10
C THR A 198 10.32 5.94 9.93
N ARG A 199 11.20 5.21 9.25
CA ARG A 199 12.37 4.55 9.81
C ARG A 199 13.54 4.79 8.89
N ASN A 200 14.64 5.30 9.43
CA ASN A 200 15.89 5.44 8.71
C ASN A 200 16.81 4.27 9.04
N VAL A 201 17.46 3.73 8.01
CA VAL A 201 18.43 2.65 8.08
C VAL A 201 19.72 3.16 7.44
N ILE A 202 20.82 2.98 8.14
CA ILE A 202 22.17 3.33 7.68
C ILE A 202 22.94 2.02 7.62
N PRO A 203 22.87 1.29 6.50
CA PRO A 203 23.57 0.02 6.38
C PRO A 203 25.07 0.26 6.17
N SER A 204 25.87 -0.75 6.48
CA SER A 204 27.30 -0.75 6.18
C SER A 204 27.52 -1.41 4.82
N VAL A 205 27.96 -0.62 3.85
CA VAL A 205 28.36 -1.11 2.51
C VAL A 205 29.73 -0.53 2.18
N ASP A 206 30.49 -1.21 1.33
CA ASP A 206 31.81 -0.74 0.91
C ASP A 206 31.70 0.22 -0.29
N GLU A 207 30.78 -0.08 -1.20
CA GLU A 207 30.47 0.71 -2.38
C GLU A 207 29.00 0.56 -2.76
N ILE A 208 28.49 1.45 -3.61
CA ILE A 208 27.10 1.42 -4.05
C ILE A 208 27.06 1.05 -5.53
N PRO A 209 26.46 -0.09 -5.90
CA PRO A 209 26.31 -0.49 -7.30
C PRO A 209 25.52 0.54 -8.09
N ALA A 210 25.92 0.78 -9.34
CA ALA A 210 25.23 1.71 -10.21
C ALA A 210 24.06 1.03 -10.95
N VAL A 211 22.91 1.71 -11.01
CA VAL A 211 21.71 1.20 -11.71
C VAL A 211 21.91 1.04 -13.23
N ILE A 212 22.99 1.60 -13.78
CA ILE A 212 23.29 1.55 -15.21
C ILE A 212 23.82 0.19 -15.67
N ASP A 213 24.57 -0.53 -14.83
CA ASP A 213 25.27 -1.77 -15.18
C ASP A 213 24.85 -2.98 -14.33
N VAL A 214 23.96 -2.78 -13.35
CA VAL A 214 23.39 -3.85 -12.51
C VAL A 214 22.00 -4.23 -13.00
N ASP A 215 21.65 -5.53 -12.90
CA ASP A 215 20.30 -5.99 -13.17
C ASP A 215 19.30 -5.37 -12.16
N ILE A 216 18.14 -4.90 -12.65
CA ILE A 216 17.19 -4.18 -11.79
C ILE A 216 16.64 -5.08 -10.68
N GLU A 217 16.42 -6.36 -10.95
CA GLU A 217 15.87 -7.29 -9.96
C GLU A 217 16.90 -7.53 -8.86
N GLU A 218 18.17 -7.71 -9.24
CA GLU A 218 19.29 -7.83 -8.30
C GLU A 218 19.47 -6.56 -7.45
N MET A 219 19.35 -5.38 -8.07
CA MET A 219 19.40 -4.10 -7.35
C MET A 219 18.25 -3.94 -6.35
N VAL A 220 17.03 -4.31 -6.74
CA VAL A 220 15.85 -4.25 -5.85
C VAL A 220 15.98 -5.24 -4.70
N GLU A 221 16.49 -6.45 -4.96
CA GLU A 221 16.79 -7.44 -3.92
C GLU A 221 17.83 -6.91 -2.94
N TRP A 222 18.96 -6.38 -3.43
CA TRP A 222 20.02 -5.78 -2.62
C TRP A 222 19.53 -4.64 -1.75
N VAL A 223 18.76 -3.69 -2.31
CA VAL A 223 18.13 -2.61 -1.53
C VAL A 223 17.19 -3.17 -0.47
N GLY A 224 16.44 -4.22 -0.78
CA GLY A 224 15.60 -4.93 0.18
C GLY A 224 16.40 -5.48 1.35
N LEU A 225 17.49 -6.18 1.09
CA LEU A 225 18.39 -6.72 2.13
C LEU A 225 18.93 -5.61 3.05
N LEU A 226 19.39 -4.50 2.46
CA LEU A 226 19.86 -3.35 3.22
C LEU A 226 18.75 -2.73 4.08
N ALA A 227 17.54 -2.55 3.53
CA ALA A 227 16.40 -1.97 4.23
C ALA A 227 15.99 -2.79 5.47
N TYR A 228 16.19 -4.10 5.44
CA TYR A 228 15.94 -5.00 6.56
C TYR A 228 17.15 -5.23 7.48
N GLY A 229 18.30 -4.60 7.18
CA GLY A 229 19.51 -4.70 8.00
C GLY A 229 20.17 -6.07 7.94
N VAL A 230 20.08 -6.76 6.80
CA VAL A 230 20.77 -8.03 6.57
C VAL A 230 22.27 -7.76 6.47
N ASP A 231 23.07 -8.57 7.18
CA ASP A 231 24.52 -8.57 7.03
C ASP A 231 24.91 -9.31 5.74
N MET A 232 25.54 -8.59 4.81
CA MET A 232 26.02 -9.12 3.52
C MET A 232 27.50 -9.47 3.53
N THR A 233 28.18 -9.33 4.67
CA THR A 233 29.58 -9.72 4.87
C THR A 233 29.74 -10.71 6.01
N PRO A 234 28.98 -11.82 6.02
CA PRO A 234 29.09 -12.79 7.09
C PRO A 234 30.51 -13.36 7.15
N THR A 235 31.04 -13.51 8.36
CA THR A 235 32.38 -14.08 8.58
C THR A 235 32.50 -15.53 8.10
N GLU A 236 31.38 -16.25 7.93
CA GLU A 236 31.33 -17.63 7.47
C GLU A 236 30.38 -17.79 6.28
N GLN A 237 30.89 -18.31 5.16
CA GLN A 237 30.17 -18.43 3.88
C GLN A 237 28.95 -19.37 3.90
N TYR A 238 28.80 -20.21 4.93
CA TYR A 238 27.63 -21.08 5.07
C TYR A 238 26.43 -20.38 5.73
N ILE A 239 26.60 -19.16 6.26
CA ILE A 239 25.56 -18.37 6.93
C ILE A 239 24.64 -17.70 5.91
N SER A 240 25.22 -17.12 4.85
CA SER A 240 24.47 -16.43 3.80
C SER A 240 25.26 -16.45 2.50
N THR A 241 24.54 -16.63 1.40
CA THR A 241 25.05 -16.47 0.02
C THR A 241 24.66 -15.12 -0.60
N TYR A 242 23.96 -14.27 0.15
CA TYR A 242 23.61 -12.93 -0.31
C TYR A 242 24.86 -12.05 -0.36
N CYS A 243 25.08 -11.42 -1.50
CA CYS A 243 26.23 -10.58 -1.78
C CYS A 243 25.76 -9.25 -2.38
N GLN A 244 26.64 -8.26 -2.33
CA GLN A 244 26.44 -7.04 -3.09
C GLN A 244 26.55 -7.31 -4.59
N PRO A 245 25.68 -6.72 -5.43
CA PRO A 245 25.78 -6.82 -6.89
C PRO A 245 27.11 -6.29 -7.42
N GLU A 246 27.66 -6.95 -8.44
CA GLU A 246 28.86 -6.51 -9.13
C GLU A 246 28.53 -5.31 -10.04
N SER A 247 29.33 -4.24 -9.94
CA SER A 247 29.15 -3.03 -10.76
C SER A 247 30.51 -2.40 -11.07
N GLU A 248 30.78 -2.19 -12.37
CA GLU A 248 32.01 -1.52 -12.82
C GLU A 248 32.00 -0.03 -12.51
N ASN A 249 30.80 0.56 -12.51
CA ASN A 249 30.55 1.99 -12.30
C ASN A 249 30.11 2.30 -10.86
N ALA A 250 30.40 1.42 -9.90
CA ALA A 250 30.02 1.58 -8.50
C ALA A 250 30.54 2.91 -7.91
N ILE A 251 29.68 3.58 -7.15
CA ILE A 251 30.06 4.76 -6.38
C ILE A 251 30.92 4.29 -5.21
N LYS A 252 32.18 4.74 -5.17
CA LYS A 252 33.18 4.34 -4.16
C LYS A 252 32.96 5.04 -2.81
N THR A 253 31.80 4.79 -2.22
CA THR A 253 31.34 5.35 -0.95
C THR A 253 30.53 4.29 -0.20
N GLY A 254 30.74 4.21 1.11
CA GLY A 254 29.90 3.39 1.99
C GLY A 254 28.67 4.14 2.52
N ARG A 255 28.47 5.40 2.08
CA ARG A 255 27.41 6.27 2.58
C ARG A 255 26.14 6.05 1.77
N ILE A 256 25.19 5.35 2.35
CA ILE A 256 23.85 5.22 1.79
C ILE A 256 22.85 5.41 2.92
N SER A 257 21.83 6.22 2.67
CA SER A 257 20.70 6.37 3.59
C SER A 257 19.46 5.72 2.99
N ILE A 258 18.77 4.93 3.80
CA ILE A 258 17.53 4.27 3.40
C ILE A 258 16.42 4.71 4.33
N MET A 259 15.42 5.38 3.78
CA MET A 259 14.21 5.76 4.51
C MET A 259 13.06 4.83 4.13
N ILE A 260 12.41 4.28 5.14
CA ILE A 260 11.24 3.43 5.00
C ILE A 260 10.05 4.16 5.61
N ALA A 261 9.10 4.57 4.78
CA ALA A 261 7.82 5.10 5.23
C ALA A 261 6.77 3.98 5.18
N SER A 262 5.99 3.82 6.24
CA SER A 262 4.98 2.75 6.35
C SER A 262 3.69 3.25 6.97
N GLY A 263 2.57 2.75 6.44
CA GLY A 263 1.24 3.18 6.87
C GLY A 263 0.19 2.90 5.82
N PHE A 264 -0.71 3.86 5.62
CA PHE A 264 -1.75 3.81 4.60
C PHE A 264 -1.45 4.85 3.53
N ILE A 265 -0.90 4.39 2.40
CA ILE A 265 -0.42 5.25 1.32
C ILE A 265 -1.36 5.12 0.11
N THR A 266 -1.82 6.24 -0.42
CA THR A 266 -2.66 6.30 -1.63
C THR A 266 -1.83 6.65 -2.87
N PRO A 267 -2.32 6.34 -4.08
CA PRO A 267 -1.71 6.80 -5.33
C PRO A 267 -1.49 8.30 -5.37
N SER A 268 -2.47 9.08 -4.91
CA SER A 268 -2.41 10.54 -4.95
C SER A 268 -1.21 11.05 -4.16
N LEU A 269 -0.97 10.50 -2.96
CA LEU A 269 0.18 10.84 -2.14
C LEU A 269 1.52 10.56 -2.86
N LEU A 270 1.62 9.41 -3.54
CA LEU A 270 2.83 9.06 -4.29
C LEU A 270 3.05 10.00 -5.48
N LEU A 271 1.99 10.38 -6.18
CA LEU A 271 2.10 11.20 -7.39
C LEU A 271 2.37 12.67 -7.06
N SER A 272 1.62 13.26 -6.12
CA SER A 272 1.76 14.68 -5.76
C SER A 272 3.10 14.99 -5.12
N ASN A 273 3.62 14.07 -4.29
CA ASN A 273 4.78 14.38 -3.46
C ASN A 273 6.09 13.81 -4.02
N ILE A 274 6.06 12.63 -4.64
CA ILE A 274 7.29 11.92 -5.00
C ILE A 274 7.62 12.06 -6.47
N ALA A 275 6.65 11.88 -7.37
CA ALA A 275 6.91 11.97 -8.80
C ALA A 275 7.29 13.41 -9.20
N ASP A 276 6.53 14.40 -8.73
CA ASP A 276 6.82 15.81 -9.02
C ASP A 276 8.01 16.32 -8.20
N GLY A 277 8.12 15.93 -6.93
CA GLY A 277 9.18 16.36 -6.02
C GLY A 277 10.57 15.82 -6.37
N LEU A 278 10.70 14.52 -6.68
CA LEU A 278 12.00 13.92 -7.01
C LEU A 278 12.47 14.31 -8.42
N MET A 279 11.58 14.46 -9.39
CA MET A 279 11.94 14.94 -10.74
C MET A 279 12.59 16.33 -10.68
N LEU A 280 12.01 17.24 -9.90
CA LEU A 280 12.55 18.59 -9.70
C LEU A 280 13.92 18.62 -8.99
N MET A 281 14.28 17.55 -8.27
CA MET A 281 15.57 17.41 -7.59
C MET A 281 16.64 16.78 -8.48
N VAL A 282 16.26 15.97 -9.50
CA VAL A 282 17.19 15.37 -10.46
C VAL A 282 17.64 16.37 -11.53
N ASP A 283 16.81 17.39 -11.83
CA ASP A 283 17.12 18.45 -12.80
C ASP A 283 18.01 19.60 -12.25
N ARG A 284 18.56 19.46 -11.03
CA ARG A 284 19.44 20.45 -10.38
C ARG A 284 20.84 19.90 -10.15
#